data_AF-A0A512PES5-F1
#
_entry.id   AF-A0A512PES5-F1
#
_cell.length_a   1.000
_cell.length_b   1.000
_cell.length_c   1.000
_cell.angle_alpha   90.00
_cell.angle_beta   90.00
_cell.angle_gamma   90.00
#
_symmetry.space_group_name_H-M   'P 1'
#
loop_
_entity.id
_entity.type
_entity.pdbx_description
1 polymer ?
#
loop_
_entity_poly.entity_id
_entity_poly.type
_entity_poly.pdbx_seq_one_letter_code
_entity_poly.pdbx_strand_id
1 'polypeptide(L)'
;MTRRARLVALVALLVTLVGFGASQASAAALVLDAGMRPSSASVTRCTAQAVTVTTTSTTGAASQVAVTGLDTARCAGRAVLVSVYDPTVTSGWASARRFTGVGTVTATSATLTASTSPTSFTPSAGLKAHVTIGGWPVQATWSYASAAAVGCQVRTNGSGAVDTTKTCTIGTVTHSGYNTYWRHLSVQVPMTFSAPPSSNQYVTFTFAVPTADQPAWWSWSGAGLSAYSYGSGQGAITSSCSALPMISGRTPSNVWGGFTGISLQVDMERTATPLCTVP
;
A
#
# COMPACT_ATOMS: atom_id res chain seq x y z
N MET A 1 -8.92 75.25 6.59
CA MET A 1 -8.67 73.79 6.71
C MET A 1 -8.56 73.42 8.20
N THR A 2 -8.50 72.17 8.68
CA THR A 2 -8.54 70.82 8.05
C THR A 2 -9.68 69.92 8.59
N ARG A 3 -10.26 70.22 9.76
CA ARG A 3 -10.99 69.27 10.63
C ARG A 3 -12.09 68.41 9.98
N ARG A 4 -12.84 68.91 8.99
CA ARG A 4 -13.92 68.13 8.33
C ARG A 4 -13.40 66.93 7.51
N ALA A 5 -12.18 66.97 6.98
CA ALA A 5 -11.62 65.87 6.19
C ALA A 5 -11.23 64.64 7.04
N ARG A 6 -10.88 64.84 8.33
CA ARG A 6 -10.45 63.74 9.22
C ARG A 6 -11.62 62.87 9.71
N LEU A 7 -12.83 63.42 9.78
CA LEU A 7 -14.01 62.68 10.24
C LEU A 7 -14.56 61.74 9.16
N VAL A 8 -14.53 62.16 7.89
CA VAL A 8 -14.97 61.33 6.74
C VAL A 8 -14.08 60.10 6.56
N ALA A 9 -12.75 60.26 6.69
CA ALA A 9 -11.81 59.15 6.58
C ALA A 9 -12.01 58.06 7.66
N LEU A 10 -12.39 58.47 8.88
CA LEU A 10 -12.54 57.55 10.01
C LEU A 10 -13.87 56.77 9.94
N VAL A 11 -14.94 57.39 9.42
CA VAL A 11 -16.20 56.70 9.10
C VAL A 11 -16.03 55.70 7.95
N ALA A 12 -15.30 56.08 6.89
CA ALA A 12 -15.02 55.17 5.77
C ALA A 12 -14.26 53.90 6.21
N LEU A 13 -13.29 54.04 7.12
CA LEU A 13 -12.52 52.91 7.63
C LEU A 13 -13.36 51.97 8.52
N LEU A 14 -14.26 52.52 9.35
CA LEU A 14 -15.17 51.70 10.17
C LEU A 14 -16.19 50.92 9.32
N VAL A 15 -16.73 51.52 8.26
CA VAL A 15 -17.68 50.85 7.35
C VAL A 15 -17.03 49.67 6.63
N THR A 16 -15.75 49.78 6.24
CA THR A 16 -15.03 48.66 5.62
C THR A 16 -14.68 47.53 6.58
N LEU A 17 -14.44 47.80 7.88
CA LEU A 17 -14.07 46.75 8.85
C LEU A 17 -15.26 45.84 9.22
N VAL A 18 -16.49 46.33 9.13
CA VAL A 18 -17.71 45.54 9.39
C VAL A 18 -18.08 44.65 8.18
N GLY A 19 -17.58 44.97 6.97
CA GLY A 19 -17.91 44.27 5.73
C GLY A 19 -17.24 42.90 5.52
N PHE A 20 -16.19 42.56 6.27
CA PHE A 20 -15.42 41.31 6.08
C PHE A 20 -15.77 40.19 7.08
N GLY A 21 -16.79 40.38 7.93
CA GLY A 21 -17.15 39.43 9.00
C GLY A 21 -18.11 38.29 8.59
N ALA A 22 -18.56 38.20 7.33
CA ALA A 22 -19.67 37.34 6.94
C ALA A 22 -19.43 36.52 5.65
N SER A 23 -18.44 35.61 5.70
CA SER A 23 -18.28 34.53 4.71
C SER A 23 -18.17 33.15 5.36
N GLN A 24 -18.97 32.90 6.41
CA GLN A 24 -19.20 31.57 6.99
C GLN A 24 -20.70 31.26 7.05
N ALA A 25 -21.31 31.21 5.87
CA ALA A 25 -22.63 30.64 5.61
C ALA A 25 -22.56 29.98 4.20
N SER A 26 -22.92 28.72 3.97
CA SER A 26 -23.64 27.77 4.83
C SER A 26 -23.13 26.33 4.62
N ALA A 27 -22.58 25.72 5.68
CA ALA A 27 -22.33 24.27 5.73
C ALA A 27 -23.38 23.52 6.57
N ALA A 28 -24.32 24.24 7.20
CA ALA A 28 -25.32 23.70 8.12
C ALA A 28 -26.74 24.22 7.79
N ALA A 29 -27.23 23.87 6.60
CA ALA A 29 -28.63 24.05 6.21
C ALA A 29 -29.08 22.95 5.23
N LEU A 30 -28.71 21.69 5.50
CA LEU A 30 -29.37 20.56 4.85
C LEU A 30 -30.74 20.36 5.48
N VAL A 31 -31.66 21.29 5.19
CA VAL A 31 -33.07 21.18 5.56
C VAL A 31 -33.64 20.04 4.73
N LEU A 32 -33.74 18.85 5.33
CA LEU A 32 -34.59 17.79 4.81
C LEU A 32 -36.03 18.21 5.00
N ASP A 33 -36.53 18.96 4.02
CA ASP A 33 -37.90 19.42 3.98
C ASP A 33 -38.83 18.19 3.93
N ALA A 34 -39.57 17.97 5.01
CA ALA A 34 -40.30 16.71 5.25
C ALA A 34 -41.44 16.46 4.23
N GLY A 35 -41.74 17.45 3.37
CA GLY A 35 -42.66 17.32 2.23
C GLY A 35 -42.02 16.77 0.94
N MET A 36 -40.70 16.90 0.74
CA MET A 36 -40.04 16.34 -0.44
C MET A 36 -39.68 14.87 -0.23
N ARG A 37 -40.64 13.99 -0.50
CA ARG A 37 -40.32 12.59 -0.82
C ARG A 37 -39.30 12.57 -1.97
N PRO A 38 -38.10 11.97 -1.81
CA PRO A 38 -37.15 11.83 -2.91
C PRO A 38 -37.65 10.74 -3.86
N SER A 39 -38.63 11.08 -4.69
CA SER A 39 -39.15 10.21 -5.73
C SER A 39 -38.07 9.95 -6.80
N SER A 40 -37.92 8.68 -7.16
CA SER A 40 -37.30 8.17 -8.39
C SER A 40 -35.88 8.63 -8.80
N ALA A 41 -35.16 9.44 -8.02
CA ALA A 41 -33.72 9.69 -8.19
C ALA A 41 -32.83 8.49 -7.79
N SER A 42 -33.44 7.30 -7.64
CA SER A 42 -32.82 6.00 -7.41
C SER A 42 -32.31 5.35 -8.71
N VAL A 43 -32.71 5.88 -9.87
CA VAL A 43 -32.34 5.34 -11.19
C VAL A 43 -30.82 5.42 -11.38
N THR A 44 -30.20 4.24 -11.41
CA THR A 44 -28.79 4.01 -11.78
C THR A 44 -27.72 4.61 -10.85
N ARG A 45 -27.95 4.60 -9.53
CA ARG A 45 -26.88 4.85 -8.55
C ARG A 45 -25.94 3.65 -8.40
N CYS A 46 -24.63 3.92 -8.40
CA CYS A 46 -23.56 2.93 -8.23
C CYS A 46 -23.33 2.46 -6.78
N THR A 47 -24.31 2.67 -5.91
CA THR A 47 -24.14 2.65 -4.45
C THR A 47 -24.45 1.30 -3.79
N ALA A 48 -24.93 0.32 -4.55
CA ALA A 48 -25.27 -1.03 -4.06
C ALA A 48 -24.05 -1.96 -3.88
N GLN A 49 -22.83 -1.41 -3.96
CA GLN A 49 -21.58 -2.12 -4.16
C GLN A 49 -20.53 -1.63 -3.16
N ALA A 50 -19.83 -2.57 -2.53
CA ALA A 50 -18.58 -2.27 -1.84
C ALA A 50 -17.41 -2.38 -2.84
N VAL A 51 -16.58 -1.33 -2.93
CA VAL A 51 -15.29 -1.38 -3.63
C VAL A 51 -14.15 -1.66 -2.65
N THR A 52 -13.09 -2.29 -3.14
CA THR A 52 -11.82 -2.36 -2.40
C THR A 52 -10.81 -1.42 -3.04
N VAL A 53 -10.18 -0.58 -2.24
CA VAL A 53 -9.08 0.30 -2.65
C VAL A 53 -7.79 -0.23 -2.04
N THR A 54 -6.81 -0.51 -2.90
CA THR A 54 -5.48 -1.02 -2.54
C THR A 54 -4.37 -0.14 -3.08
N THR A 55 -3.16 -0.29 -2.54
CA THR A 55 -1.92 0.21 -3.18
C THR A 55 -1.03 -0.97 -3.50
N THR A 56 -0.36 -0.89 -4.65
CA THR A 56 0.66 -1.84 -5.10
C THR A 56 2.08 -1.44 -4.66
N SER A 57 2.26 -0.30 -3.97
CA SER A 57 3.59 0.13 -3.55
C SER A 57 4.07 -0.68 -2.35
N THR A 58 5.02 -1.57 -2.60
CA THR A 58 5.70 -2.40 -1.61
C THR A 58 6.98 -1.78 -1.07
N THR A 59 7.27 -0.50 -1.35
CA THR A 59 8.36 0.27 -0.73
C THR A 59 8.07 1.77 -0.73
N GLY A 60 7.96 2.38 0.45
CA GLY A 60 7.97 3.85 0.60
C GLY A 60 6.69 4.54 0.12
N ALA A 61 6.84 5.52 -0.78
CA ALA A 61 5.74 6.34 -1.26
C ALA A 61 4.96 5.65 -2.40
N ALA A 62 3.65 5.89 -2.47
CA ALA A 62 2.77 5.48 -3.54
C ALA A 62 2.23 6.72 -4.27
N SER A 63 2.20 6.67 -5.61
CA SER A 63 1.54 7.67 -6.48
C SER A 63 0.28 7.13 -7.16
N GLN A 64 -0.10 5.88 -6.87
CA GLN A 64 -1.21 5.18 -7.48
C GLN A 64 -1.98 4.33 -6.45
N VAL A 65 -3.27 4.11 -6.73
CA VAL A 65 -4.11 3.14 -6.02
C VAL A 65 -4.88 2.29 -7.03
N ALA A 66 -5.06 1.01 -6.75
CA ALA A 66 -5.95 0.13 -7.49
C ALA A 66 -7.33 0.11 -6.82
N VAL A 67 -8.38 0.14 -7.62
CA VAL A 67 -9.77 0.02 -7.20
C VAL A 67 -10.33 -1.25 -7.83
N THR A 68 -10.98 -2.10 -7.05
CA THR A 68 -11.58 -3.35 -7.54
C THR A 68 -13.03 -3.49 -7.07
N GLY A 69 -13.79 -4.32 -7.80
CA GLY A 69 -15.20 -4.57 -7.53
C GLY A 69 -16.15 -3.56 -8.19
N LEU A 70 -15.74 -2.92 -9.28
CA LEU A 70 -16.57 -1.94 -10.00
C LEU A 70 -17.65 -2.64 -10.87
N ASP A 71 -18.92 -2.32 -10.65
CA ASP A 71 -20.06 -2.78 -11.46
C ASP A 71 -20.09 -2.04 -12.80
N THR A 72 -19.42 -2.60 -13.80
CA THR A 72 -19.43 -2.06 -15.17
C THR A 72 -20.82 -2.06 -15.80
N ALA A 73 -21.72 -2.98 -15.42
CA ALA A 73 -23.06 -3.05 -16.00
C ALA A 73 -23.96 -1.87 -15.58
N ARG A 74 -23.75 -1.29 -14.39
CA ARG A 74 -24.51 -0.13 -13.89
C ARG A 74 -23.73 1.18 -13.93
N CYS A 75 -22.40 1.12 -13.98
CA CYS A 75 -21.53 2.28 -13.77
C CYS A 75 -20.62 2.64 -14.95
N ALA A 76 -20.62 1.87 -16.06
CA ALA A 76 -19.81 2.18 -17.23
C ALA A 76 -19.91 3.66 -17.66
N GLY A 77 -18.76 4.25 -17.98
CA GLY A 77 -18.66 5.65 -18.39
C GLY A 77 -18.79 6.69 -17.27
N ARG A 78 -19.13 6.30 -16.04
CA ARG A 78 -19.19 7.24 -14.90
C ARG A 78 -17.79 7.51 -14.36
N ALA A 79 -17.55 8.77 -13.98
CA ALA A 79 -16.32 9.16 -13.27
C ALA A 79 -16.24 8.44 -11.91
N VAL A 80 -15.06 7.91 -11.59
CA VAL A 80 -14.71 7.42 -10.25
C VAL A 80 -13.68 8.37 -9.64
N LEU A 81 -13.92 8.79 -8.40
CA LEU A 81 -12.99 9.58 -7.61
C LEU A 81 -12.67 8.83 -6.32
N VAL A 82 -11.39 8.65 -6.04
CA VAL A 82 -10.88 8.03 -4.81
C VAL A 82 -10.07 9.06 -4.04
N SER A 83 -10.37 9.21 -2.75
CA SER A 83 -9.53 9.94 -1.80
C SER A 83 -9.05 9.00 -0.71
N VAL A 84 -7.74 8.90 -0.51
CA VAL A 84 -7.16 8.23 0.67
C VAL A 84 -6.85 9.31 1.70
N TYR A 85 -7.26 9.08 2.94
CA TYR A 85 -7.11 10.06 4.01
C TYR A 85 -6.69 9.42 5.34
N ASP A 86 -6.08 10.24 6.17
CA ASP A 86 -5.66 9.91 7.52
C ASP A 86 -6.76 10.35 8.51
N PRO A 87 -7.47 9.42 9.16
CA PRO A 87 -8.56 9.75 10.06
C PRO A 87 -8.10 10.36 11.38
N THR A 88 -6.79 10.39 11.67
CA THR A 88 -6.24 10.99 12.90
C THR A 88 -6.03 12.51 12.76
N VAL A 89 -5.98 13.02 11.52
CA VAL A 89 -5.81 14.45 11.25
C VAL A 89 -7.16 15.17 11.31
N THR A 90 -7.35 15.96 12.37
CA THR A 90 -8.60 16.69 12.63
C THR A 90 -8.61 18.13 12.07
N SER A 91 -7.49 18.63 11.54
CA SER A 91 -7.34 20.00 11.02
C SER A 91 -7.99 20.25 9.63
N GLY A 92 -9.07 19.52 9.33
CA GLY A 92 -9.84 19.64 8.10
C GLY A 92 -9.44 18.66 6.99
N TRP A 93 -10.38 18.42 6.06
CA TRP A 93 -10.27 17.42 5.00
C TRP A 93 -9.04 17.59 4.10
N ALA A 94 -8.66 18.83 3.78
CA ALA A 94 -7.50 19.12 2.95
C ALA A 94 -6.17 18.62 3.58
N SER A 95 -6.05 18.71 4.91
CA SER A 95 -4.88 18.27 5.67
C SER A 95 -4.87 16.74 5.89
N ALA A 96 -6.06 16.15 6.07
CA ALA A 96 -6.23 14.72 6.25
C ALA A 96 -6.02 13.91 4.96
N ARG A 97 -6.39 14.47 3.81
CA ARG A 97 -6.28 13.81 2.50
C ARG A 97 -4.81 13.63 2.11
N ARG A 98 -4.42 12.38 1.88
CA ARG A 98 -3.07 11.97 1.47
C ARG A 98 -2.98 11.73 -0.04
N PHE A 99 -4.08 11.33 -0.67
CA PHE A 99 -4.15 11.04 -2.10
C PHE A 99 -5.52 11.45 -2.65
N THR A 100 -5.55 11.96 -3.89
CA THR A 100 -6.75 12.02 -4.73
C THR A 100 -6.42 11.42 -6.07
N GLY A 101 -7.26 10.52 -6.58
CA GLY A 101 -7.17 9.98 -7.94
C GLY A 101 -8.53 10.01 -8.61
N VAL A 102 -8.56 10.25 -9.91
CA VAL A 102 -9.77 10.31 -10.72
C VAL A 102 -9.60 9.43 -11.96
N GLY A 103 -10.68 8.76 -12.37
CA GLY A 103 -10.74 7.98 -13.59
C GLY A 103 -12.18 7.75 -14.03
N THR A 104 -12.40 6.77 -14.89
CA THR A 104 -13.72 6.41 -15.41
C THR A 104 -13.92 4.90 -15.26
N VAL A 105 -15.13 4.45 -14.91
CA VAL A 105 -15.45 3.02 -14.86
C VAL A 105 -15.53 2.48 -16.28
N THR A 106 -14.51 1.73 -16.68
CA THR A 106 -14.43 1.01 -17.97
C THR A 106 -14.27 -0.51 -17.79
N ALA A 107 -13.76 -0.95 -16.64
CA ALA A 107 -13.55 -2.34 -16.26
C ALA A 107 -13.92 -2.54 -14.78
N THR A 108 -13.97 -3.81 -14.33
CA THR A 108 -14.27 -4.18 -12.93
C THR A 108 -13.15 -3.81 -11.95
N SER A 109 -11.99 -3.41 -12.47
CA SER A 109 -10.88 -2.81 -11.74
C SER A 109 -10.29 -1.63 -12.51
N ALA A 110 -9.71 -0.67 -11.80
CA ALA A 110 -9.02 0.48 -12.36
C ALA A 110 -7.84 0.92 -11.48
N THR A 111 -6.71 1.26 -12.08
CA THR A 111 -5.59 1.93 -11.37
C THR A 111 -5.72 3.43 -11.57
N LEU A 112 -5.80 4.18 -10.47
CA LEU A 112 -5.88 5.64 -10.47
C LEU A 112 -4.53 6.22 -10.03
N THR A 113 -4.04 7.20 -10.78
CA THR A 113 -2.83 7.97 -10.43
C THR A 113 -3.23 9.26 -9.69
N ALA A 114 -2.34 9.78 -8.84
CA ALA A 114 -2.57 11.01 -8.09
C ALA A 114 -2.85 12.20 -9.04
N SER A 115 -4.02 12.84 -8.89
CA SER A 115 -4.49 13.95 -9.73
C SER A 115 -4.31 15.33 -9.08
N THR A 116 -3.89 15.39 -7.81
CA THR A 116 -3.68 16.62 -7.04
C THR A 116 -2.47 16.48 -6.14
N SER A 117 -1.80 17.60 -5.80
CA SER A 117 -0.76 17.60 -4.77
C SER A 117 -1.31 17.16 -3.40
N PRO A 118 -0.58 16.34 -2.61
CA PRO A 118 0.71 15.72 -2.96
C PRO A 118 0.55 14.59 -3.97
N THR A 119 1.45 14.52 -4.96
CA THR A 119 1.43 13.50 -6.02
C THR A 119 1.90 12.11 -5.55
N SER A 120 2.35 12.00 -4.31
CA SER A 120 2.70 10.75 -3.65
C SER A 120 2.40 10.82 -2.14
N PHE A 121 2.15 9.66 -1.54
CA PHE A 121 1.90 9.52 -0.10
C PHE A 121 2.50 8.23 0.45
N THR A 122 2.86 8.18 1.73
CA THR A 122 3.23 6.93 2.40
C THR A 122 1.96 6.19 2.80
N PRO A 123 1.67 4.99 2.26
CA PRO A 123 0.49 4.24 2.68
C PRO A 123 0.68 3.63 4.07
N SER A 124 -0.41 3.47 4.81
CA SER A 124 -0.41 2.74 6.09
C SER A 124 -1.74 2.05 6.33
N ALA A 125 -1.76 1.08 7.25
CA ALA A 125 -2.99 0.38 7.65
C ALA A 125 -3.98 1.28 8.41
N GLY A 126 -3.52 2.44 8.93
CA GLY A 126 -4.37 3.42 9.63
C GLY A 126 -5.13 4.36 8.70
N LEU A 127 -4.79 4.41 7.41
CA LEU A 127 -5.51 5.22 6.42
C LEU A 127 -6.89 4.64 6.10
N LYS A 128 -7.74 5.48 5.52
CA LYS A 128 -9.07 5.09 5.03
C LYS A 128 -9.27 5.59 3.59
N ALA A 129 -10.14 4.90 2.86
CA ALA A 129 -10.53 5.29 1.51
C ALA A 129 -11.97 5.85 1.52
N HIS A 130 -12.18 6.94 0.79
CA HIS A 130 -13.49 7.45 0.43
C HIS A 130 -13.61 7.44 -1.09
N VAL A 131 -14.66 6.84 -1.62
CA VAL A 131 -14.86 6.66 -3.07
C VAL A 131 -16.21 7.20 -3.49
N THR A 132 -16.25 7.95 -4.59
CA THR A 132 -17.50 8.32 -5.26
C THR A 132 -17.50 7.82 -6.70
N ILE A 133 -18.67 7.41 -7.19
CA ILE A 133 -18.89 6.99 -8.58
C ILE A 133 -20.09 7.79 -9.13
N GLY A 134 -19.86 8.55 -10.20
CA GLY A 134 -20.86 9.47 -10.76
C GLY A 134 -21.36 10.51 -9.76
N GLY A 135 -20.50 10.95 -8.83
CA GLY A 135 -20.82 11.89 -7.75
C GLY A 135 -21.42 11.27 -6.48
N TRP A 136 -21.81 9.99 -6.49
CA TRP A 136 -22.42 9.33 -5.33
C TRP A 136 -21.39 8.56 -4.51
N PRO A 137 -21.38 8.67 -3.16
CA PRO A 137 -20.48 7.89 -2.31
C PRO A 137 -20.85 6.41 -2.36
N VAL A 138 -19.84 5.55 -2.45
CA VAL A 138 -19.98 4.09 -2.42
C VAL A 138 -19.24 3.53 -1.20
N GLN A 139 -19.67 2.37 -0.69
CA GLN A 139 -18.95 1.73 0.40
C GLN A 139 -17.54 1.34 -0.09
N ALA A 140 -16.51 1.70 0.67
CA ALA A 140 -15.13 1.43 0.31
C ALA A 140 -14.37 0.82 1.48
N THR A 141 -13.64 -0.27 1.22
CA THR A 141 -12.62 -0.78 2.12
C THR A 141 -11.25 -0.28 1.66
N TRP A 142 -10.39 0.03 2.63
CA TRP A 142 -8.97 0.27 2.39
C TRP A 142 -8.20 -0.99 2.75
N SER A 143 -7.27 -1.39 1.87
CA SER A 143 -6.32 -2.45 2.16
C SER A 143 -4.93 -2.02 1.71
N TYR A 144 -3.94 -2.30 2.55
CA TYR A 144 -2.54 -1.98 2.28
C TYR A 144 -1.71 -3.23 2.56
N ALA A 145 -1.19 -3.83 1.49
CA ALA A 145 -0.08 -4.77 1.61
C ALA A 145 1.16 -3.95 1.94
N SER A 146 1.57 -3.93 3.21
CA SER A 146 2.76 -3.19 3.59
C SER A 146 3.98 -3.71 2.85
N ALA A 147 4.89 -2.79 2.51
CA ALA A 147 6.28 -3.11 2.31
C ALA A 147 6.74 -4.12 3.37
N ALA A 148 6.93 -5.37 2.96
CA ALA A 148 7.45 -6.38 3.87
C ALA A 148 8.89 -5.93 4.17
N ALA A 149 9.13 -5.45 5.40
CA ALA A 149 10.37 -4.78 5.73
C ALA A 149 11.57 -5.69 5.44
N VAL A 150 12.46 -5.26 4.54
CA VAL A 150 13.68 -6.00 4.22
C VAL A 150 14.52 -6.10 5.48
N GLY A 151 14.82 -7.33 5.89
CA GLY A 151 15.49 -7.62 7.15
C GLY A 151 15.13 -8.99 7.71
N CYS A 152 15.70 -9.29 8.86
CA CYS A 152 15.46 -10.54 9.56
C CYS A 152 15.33 -10.32 11.07
N GLN A 153 14.69 -11.27 11.76
CA GLN A 153 14.42 -11.21 13.19
C GLN A 153 14.62 -12.60 13.79
N VAL A 154 15.35 -12.68 14.90
CA VAL A 154 15.40 -13.89 15.72
C VAL A 154 14.13 -13.98 16.55
N ARG A 155 13.47 -15.13 16.53
CA ARG A 155 12.22 -15.39 17.24
C ARG A 155 12.29 -16.67 18.06
N THR A 156 11.66 -16.65 19.21
CA THR A 156 11.54 -17.82 20.10
C THR A 156 10.43 -18.74 19.59
N ASN A 157 10.74 -20.04 19.50
CA ASN A 157 9.79 -21.06 19.08
C ASN A 157 8.66 -21.23 20.12
N GLY A 158 7.48 -21.66 19.68
CA GLY A 158 6.26 -21.70 20.49
C GLY A 158 5.61 -20.33 20.66
N SER A 159 6.30 -19.34 21.24
CA SER A 159 5.73 -18.00 21.49
C SER A 159 5.73 -17.08 20.27
N GLY A 160 6.65 -17.28 19.32
CA GLY A 160 6.82 -16.41 18.15
C GLY A 160 7.34 -15.00 18.47
N ALA A 161 7.64 -14.71 19.74
CA ALA A 161 8.14 -13.42 20.19
C ALA A 161 9.53 -13.12 19.62
N VAL A 162 9.78 -11.86 19.29
CA VAL A 162 11.10 -11.39 18.82
C VAL A 162 12.07 -11.33 19.99
N ASP A 163 13.25 -11.94 19.85
CA ASP A 163 14.34 -11.79 20.81
C ASP A 163 15.08 -10.48 20.53
N THR A 164 14.76 -9.45 21.30
CA THR A 164 15.37 -8.11 21.15
C THR A 164 16.85 -8.06 21.57
N THR A 165 17.38 -9.11 22.21
CA THR A 165 18.82 -9.19 22.56
C THR A 165 19.67 -9.65 21.37
N LYS A 166 19.05 -10.24 20.34
CA LYS A 166 19.72 -10.77 19.15
C LYS A 166 19.26 -10.05 17.90
N THR A 167 20.07 -9.10 17.43
CA THR A 167 19.82 -8.45 16.14
C THR A 167 20.20 -9.38 15.00
N CYS A 168 19.45 -9.29 13.90
CA CYS A 168 19.74 -9.96 12.64
C CYS A 168 19.72 -8.92 11.53
N THR A 169 20.72 -8.92 10.67
CA THR A 169 20.79 -8.06 9.49
C THR A 169 20.95 -8.91 8.24
N ILE A 170 20.20 -8.58 7.19
CA ILE A 170 20.43 -9.14 5.85
C ILE A 170 21.49 -8.27 5.19
N GLY A 171 22.55 -8.90 4.68
CA GLY A 171 23.61 -8.23 3.92
C GLY A 171 23.18 -7.96 2.48
N THR A 172 24.13 -7.61 1.61
CA THR A 172 23.84 -7.45 0.18
C THR A 172 23.37 -8.79 -0.40
N VAL A 173 22.09 -8.87 -0.79
CA VAL A 173 21.59 -10.02 -1.55
C VAL A 173 22.29 -10.03 -2.90
N THR A 174 22.99 -11.11 -3.19
CA THR A 174 23.62 -11.34 -4.49
C THR A 174 22.86 -12.41 -5.24
N HIS A 175 23.01 -12.42 -6.55
CA HIS A 175 22.55 -13.52 -7.38
C HIS A 175 23.66 -13.91 -8.36
N SER A 176 23.62 -15.15 -8.84
CA SER A 176 24.56 -15.65 -9.82
C SER A 176 23.85 -16.58 -10.81
N GLY A 177 24.44 -16.68 -12.00
CA GLY A 177 23.96 -17.56 -13.05
C GLY A 177 22.59 -17.18 -13.59
N TYR A 178 22.51 -16.13 -14.41
CA TYR A 178 21.52 -16.14 -15.48
C TYR A 178 21.89 -17.28 -16.43
N ASN A 179 21.21 -18.43 -16.28
CA ASN A 179 21.45 -19.59 -17.11
C ASN A 179 20.28 -19.80 -18.07
N THR A 180 20.48 -19.45 -19.35
CA THR A 180 19.50 -19.61 -20.44
C THR A 180 19.01 -21.05 -20.62
N TYR A 181 19.85 -22.04 -20.29
CA TYR A 181 19.55 -23.46 -20.43
C TYR A 181 18.69 -23.97 -19.26
N TRP A 182 19.00 -23.57 -18.02
CA TRP A 182 18.29 -24.03 -16.81
C TRP A 182 17.18 -23.09 -16.31
N ARG A 183 16.99 -21.91 -16.92
CA ARG A 183 15.88 -20.95 -16.67
C ARG A 183 15.63 -20.57 -15.21
N HIS A 184 16.68 -20.59 -14.38
CA HIS A 184 16.61 -20.13 -12.99
C HIS A 184 17.72 -19.16 -12.64
N LEU A 185 17.53 -18.43 -11.55
CA LEU A 185 18.47 -17.51 -10.92
C LEU A 185 18.88 -18.08 -9.56
N SER A 186 20.18 -18.25 -9.30
CA SER A 186 20.65 -18.64 -7.96
C SER A 186 20.82 -17.41 -7.08
N VAL A 187 20.11 -17.33 -5.96
CA VAL A 187 20.12 -16.18 -5.04
C VAL A 187 20.83 -16.55 -3.75
N GLN A 188 21.72 -15.68 -3.28
CA GLN A 188 22.44 -15.79 -2.02
C GLN A 188 22.07 -14.61 -1.12
N VAL A 189 21.57 -14.91 0.08
CA VAL A 189 21.07 -13.93 1.05
C VAL A 189 21.91 -14.03 2.32
N PRO A 190 23.04 -13.30 2.40
CA PRO A 190 23.88 -13.31 3.59
C PRO A 190 23.10 -12.73 4.79
N MET A 191 23.30 -13.31 5.96
CA MET A 191 22.69 -12.88 7.23
C MET A 191 23.75 -12.83 8.33
N THR A 192 23.79 -11.71 9.05
CA THR A 192 24.70 -11.48 10.18
C THR A 192 23.88 -11.33 11.47
N PHE A 193 24.40 -11.87 12.56
CA PHE A 193 23.74 -11.87 13.88
C PHE A 193 24.65 -11.24 14.93
N SER A 194 24.09 -10.49 15.88
CA SER A 194 24.87 -10.02 17.05
C SER A 194 25.30 -11.17 17.97
N ALA A 195 24.47 -12.23 18.03
CA ALA A 195 24.79 -13.49 18.69
C ALA A 195 24.02 -14.63 17.98
N PRO A 196 24.58 -15.86 17.92
CA PRO A 196 23.90 -16.99 17.28
C PRO A 196 22.51 -17.26 17.87
N PRO A 197 21.49 -17.62 17.05
CA PRO A 197 20.23 -18.14 17.56
C PRO A 197 20.41 -19.38 18.44
N SER A 198 19.54 -19.55 19.43
CA SER A 198 19.54 -20.70 20.35
C SER A 198 18.78 -21.90 19.75
N SER A 199 18.91 -23.08 20.38
CA SER A 199 18.19 -24.32 20.01
C SER A 199 16.69 -24.13 19.78
N ASN A 200 16.06 -23.32 20.63
CA ASN A 200 14.64 -23.02 20.65
C ASN A 200 14.27 -21.77 19.84
N GLN A 201 15.15 -21.29 18.95
CA GLN A 201 14.94 -20.10 18.15
C GLN A 201 15.00 -20.39 16.65
N TYR A 202 14.30 -19.56 15.88
CA TYR A 202 14.28 -19.54 14.43
C TYR A 202 14.42 -18.10 13.93
N VAL A 203 14.78 -17.93 12.68
CA VAL A 203 14.95 -16.61 12.05
C VAL A 203 13.85 -16.43 11.02
N THR A 204 13.02 -15.40 11.18
CA THR A 204 12.14 -14.92 10.09
C THR A 204 12.93 -13.94 9.23
N PHE A 205 12.80 -14.04 7.92
CA PHE A 205 13.49 -13.17 6.96
C PHE A 205 12.52 -12.66 5.89
N THR A 206 12.84 -11.49 5.36
CA THR A 206 12.20 -10.87 4.21
C THR A 206 13.25 -10.11 3.41
N PHE A 207 13.30 -10.29 2.10
CA PHE A 207 14.20 -9.53 1.22
C PHE A 207 13.64 -9.43 -0.20
N ALA A 208 14.16 -8.46 -0.97
CA ALA A 208 13.93 -8.38 -2.41
C ALA A 208 15.04 -9.15 -3.14
N VAL A 209 14.68 -9.97 -4.12
CA VAL A 209 15.65 -10.46 -5.11
C VAL A 209 16.07 -9.27 -5.99
N PRO A 210 17.39 -9.02 -6.18
CA PRO A 210 17.84 -7.93 -7.04
C PRO A 210 17.34 -8.08 -8.47
N THR A 211 16.86 -6.98 -9.06
CA THR A 211 16.36 -6.92 -10.44
C THR A 211 17.36 -6.36 -11.46
N ALA A 212 18.59 -6.07 -11.01
CA ALA A 212 19.72 -5.89 -11.93
C ALA A 212 19.89 -7.14 -12.80
N ASP A 213 20.33 -6.95 -14.03
CA ASP A 213 20.70 -8.02 -14.98
C ASP A 213 19.57 -8.99 -15.38
N GLN A 214 18.30 -8.63 -15.11
CA GLN A 214 17.15 -9.37 -15.63
C GLN A 214 16.95 -9.15 -17.13
N PRO A 215 16.71 -10.21 -17.93
CA PRO A 215 16.38 -10.05 -19.34
C PRO A 215 15.07 -9.27 -19.51
N ALA A 216 15.04 -8.35 -20.47
CA ALA A 216 13.86 -7.50 -20.72
C ALA A 216 12.58 -8.25 -21.12
N TRP A 217 12.67 -9.54 -21.46
CA TRP A 217 11.54 -10.42 -21.73
C TRP A 217 10.99 -11.15 -20.49
N TRP A 218 11.73 -11.16 -19.38
CA TRP A 218 11.33 -11.88 -18.16
C TRP A 218 10.38 -11.03 -17.30
N SER A 219 9.41 -11.68 -16.64
CA SER A 219 8.48 -11.03 -15.72
C SER A 219 8.26 -11.88 -14.46
N TRP A 220 8.14 -11.18 -13.32
CA TRP A 220 7.88 -11.80 -12.01
C TRP A 220 6.53 -12.49 -11.89
N SER A 221 5.54 -12.12 -12.72
CA SER A 221 4.22 -12.75 -12.73
C SER A 221 4.26 -14.24 -13.11
N GLY A 222 5.20 -14.62 -13.99
CA GLY A 222 5.44 -16.00 -14.39
C GLY A 222 6.39 -16.76 -13.48
N ALA A 223 7.07 -16.12 -12.53
CA ALA A 223 8.14 -16.72 -11.75
C ALA A 223 7.66 -17.68 -10.65
N GLY A 224 8.60 -18.47 -10.13
CA GLY A 224 8.42 -19.37 -8.99
C GLY A 224 9.71 -19.53 -8.17
N LEU A 225 9.65 -20.35 -7.11
CA LEU A 225 10.82 -20.77 -6.34
C LEU A 225 10.91 -22.30 -6.41
N SER A 226 11.99 -22.84 -6.98
CA SER A 226 12.23 -24.28 -7.09
C SER A 226 12.98 -24.85 -5.90
N ALA A 227 13.99 -24.12 -5.42
CA ALA A 227 14.85 -24.55 -4.32
C ALA A 227 14.96 -23.49 -3.23
N TYR A 228 14.99 -23.96 -1.99
CA TYR A 228 15.34 -23.20 -0.80
C TYR A 228 16.29 -24.08 0.02
N SER A 229 17.49 -23.57 0.27
CA SER A 229 18.49 -24.23 1.08
C SER A 229 18.86 -23.37 2.30
N TYR A 230 18.82 -24.02 3.44
CA TYR A 230 19.32 -23.54 4.72
C TYR A 230 20.18 -24.67 5.29
N GLY A 231 21.51 -24.54 5.20
CA GLY A 231 22.47 -25.54 5.73
C GLY A 231 22.05 -27.00 5.48
N SER A 232 21.77 -27.72 6.57
CA SER A 232 21.32 -29.13 6.57
C SER A 232 19.86 -29.32 7.01
N GLY A 233 19.04 -28.26 7.11
CA GLY A 233 17.70 -28.31 7.71
C GLY A 233 16.60 -27.65 6.89
N GLN A 234 15.36 -28.16 7.02
CA GLN A 234 14.20 -27.63 6.29
C GLN A 234 13.55 -26.45 7.03
N GLY A 235 13.74 -25.24 6.50
CA GLY A 235 12.89 -24.09 6.81
C GLY A 235 11.64 -24.05 5.91
N ALA A 236 11.00 -22.89 5.80
CA ALA A 236 9.82 -22.70 4.97
C ALA A 236 9.77 -21.31 4.33
N ILE A 237 9.37 -21.25 3.06
CA ILE A 237 8.93 -20.00 2.42
C ILE A 237 7.48 -19.74 2.84
N THR A 238 7.16 -18.49 3.14
CA THR A 238 5.82 -18.05 3.58
C THR A 238 5.20 -17.00 2.65
N SER A 239 6.00 -16.37 1.78
CA SER A 239 5.51 -15.51 0.70
C SER A 239 4.86 -16.31 -0.43
N SER A 240 3.79 -15.75 -1.01
CA SER A 240 3.19 -16.29 -2.23
C SER A 240 4.05 -16.03 -3.47
N CYS A 241 3.86 -16.80 -4.54
CA CYS A 241 4.58 -16.55 -5.79
C CYS A 241 4.19 -15.19 -6.43
N SER A 242 3.01 -14.66 -6.08
CA SER A 242 2.57 -13.31 -6.47
C SER A 242 3.25 -12.18 -5.71
N ALA A 243 4.01 -12.47 -4.64
CA ALA A 243 4.76 -11.46 -3.88
C ALA A 243 6.17 -11.19 -4.46
N LEU A 244 6.66 -12.04 -5.38
CA LEU A 244 7.97 -11.87 -6.02
C LEU A 244 8.07 -10.49 -6.73
N PRO A 245 9.20 -9.76 -6.63
CA PRO A 245 10.53 -10.16 -6.15
C PRO A 245 10.70 -10.28 -4.63
N MET A 246 9.69 -9.93 -3.82
CA MET A 246 9.78 -10.04 -2.37
C MET A 246 9.60 -11.49 -1.91
N ILE A 247 10.58 -12.01 -1.20
CA ILE A 247 10.56 -13.35 -0.61
C ILE A 247 10.55 -13.20 0.90
N SER A 248 9.63 -13.88 1.56
CA SER A 248 9.56 -14.02 3.01
C SER A 248 9.55 -15.49 3.41
N GLY A 249 10.16 -15.79 4.54
CA GLY A 249 10.20 -17.15 5.06
C GLY A 249 10.77 -17.24 6.47
N ARG A 250 11.03 -18.48 6.90
CA ARG A 250 11.69 -18.80 8.16
C ARG A 250 12.68 -19.94 8.01
N THR A 251 13.76 -19.88 8.77
CA THR A 251 14.66 -21.01 9.00
C THR A 251 13.97 -22.10 9.84
N PRO A 252 14.49 -23.33 9.93
CA PRO A 252 14.09 -24.26 10.99
C PRO A 252 14.38 -23.67 12.37
N SER A 253 13.73 -24.22 13.40
CA SER A 253 14.08 -23.98 14.80
C SER A 253 15.18 -24.94 15.24
N ASN A 254 16.35 -24.41 15.60
CA ASN A 254 17.67 -25.08 15.81
C ASN A 254 18.79 -24.59 14.87
N VAL A 255 18.83 -23.28 14.58
CA VAL A 255 19.90 -22.65 13.78
C VAL A 255 21.24 -22.68 14.54
N TRP A 256 21.99 -23.79 14.41
CA TRP A 256 23.28 -23.99 15.04
C TRP A 256 24.46 -23.63 14.12
N GLY A 257 25.54 -23.12 14.72
CA GLY A 257 26.93 -23.23 14.23
C GLY A 257 27.22 -22.83 12.78
N GLY A 258 27.63 -21.57 12.56
CA GLY A 258 28.19 -21.15 11.27
C GLY A 258 27.17 -20.80 10.18
N PHE A 259 25.89 -20.60 10.53
CA PHE A 259 24.90 -20.06 9.60
C PHE A 259 25.26 -18.61 9.21
N THR A 260 25.47 -18.38 7.92
CA THR A 260 25.86 -17.08 7.34
C THR A 260 24.87 -16.55 6.30
N GLY A 261 23.78 -17.28 6.00
CA GLY A 261 22.80 -16.90 4.98
C GLY A 261 22.06 -18.08 4.35
N ILE A 262 20.99 -17.78 3.61
CA ILE A 262 20.20 -18.76 2.84
C ILE A 262 20.55 -18.69 1.35
N SER A 263 20.36 -19.81 0.66
CA SER A 263 20.44 -19.89 -0.80
C SER A 263 19.09 -20.29 -1.39
N LEU A 264 18.69 -19.70 -2.51
CA LEU A 264 17.45 -20.05 -3.22
C LEU A 264 17.69 -20.22 -4.72
N GLN A 265 16.78 -20.92 -5.39
CA GLN A 265 16.61 -20.84 -6.84
C GLN A 265 15.25 -20.25 -7.17
N VAL A 266 15.28 -19.20 -8.00
CA VAL A 266 14.09 -18.53 -8.56
C VAL A 266 13.94 -19.01 -10.00
N ASP A 267 12.85 -19.71 -10.31
CA ASP A 267 12.54 -20.10 -11.68
C ASP A 267 11.94 -18.90 -12.43
N MET A 268 12.35 -18.72 -13.69
CA MET A 268 11.79 -17.67 -14.56
C MET A 268 10.36 -18.00 -15.00
N GLU A 269 10.05 -19.28 -15.10
CA GLU A 269 8.74 -19.84 -15.39
C GLU A 269 8.34 -20.78 -14.25
N ARG A 270 7.12 -20.65 -13.74
CA ARG A 270 6.63 -21.40 -12.59
C ARG A 270 6.62 -22.89 -12.90
N THR A 271 7.50 -23.62 -12.22
CA THR A 271 7.51 -25.08 -12.18
C THR A 271 6.19 -25.64 -11.61
N ALA A 272 5.90 -26.92 -11.86
CA ALA A 272 4.61 -27.52 -11.46
C ALA A 272 4.38 -27.54 -9.92
N THR A 273 5.43 -27.39 -9.12
CA THR A 273 5.40 -27.45 -7.65
C THR A 273 6.32 -26.37 -7.04
N PRO A 274 5.95 -25.08 -7.08
CA PRO A 274 6.77 -24.03 -6.51
C PRO A 274 6.73 -24.06 -4.98
N LEU A 275 7.83 -23.67 -4.34
CA LEU A 275 7.97 -23.56 -2.88
C LEU A 275 7.25 -22.34 -2.29
N CYS A 276 7.01 -21.31 -3.10
CA CYS A 276 6.14 -20.19 -2.73
C CYS A 276 4.67 -20.63 -2.82
N THR A 277 3.82 -20.13 -1.91
CA THR A 277 2.40 -20.47 -1.93
C THR A 277 1.74 -19.91 -3.20
N VAL A 278 0.95 -20.74 -3.88
CA VAL A 278 0.07 -20.27 -4.95
C VAL A 278 -1.17 -19.66 -4.28
N PRO A 279 -1.57 -18.41 -4.62
CA PRO A 279 -2.82 -17.82 -4.14
C PRO A 279 -4.06 -18.56 -4.66
#